data_AF-A0A377FQE1-F1
#
_entry.id   AF-A0A377FQE1-F1
#
_cell.length_a   1.000
_cell.length_b   1.000
_cell.length_c   1.000
_cell.angle_alpha   90.00
_cell.angle_beta   90.00
_cell.angle_gamma   90.00
#
_symmetry.space_group_name_H-M   'P 1'
#
loop_
_entity.id
_entity.type
_entity.pdbx_description
1 polymer ?
#
loop_
_entity_poly.entity_id
_entity_poly.type
_entity_poly.pdbx_seq_one_letter_code
_entity_poly.pdbx_strand_id
1 'polypeptide(L)'
;MMTKEELFELVDIETGEDFTYFENFANLMEADEYITEEDIGMLIKELDCVTFSELAESYFYDVMEHLPDNAIDIYNTMEAVKRNIVSISTAIAKGEEQSHKLCRELYNFRNWYIDPQSCFATDLTSGNEDVMSIRDAIYENKLAGITKTDWNFDFSECNQLEISEYIINIGELS
;
A
#
# COMPACT_ATOMS: atom_id res chain seq x y z
N MET A 1 1.07 -4.35 18.78
CA MET A 1 1.74 -5.60 18.44
C MET A 1 0.75 -6.71 18.66
N MET A 2 0.36 -7.33 17.57
CA MET A 2 -0.59 -8.43 17.50
C MET A 2 0.17 -9.76 17.58
N THR A 3 -0.53 -10.88 17.77
CA THR A 3 0.09 -12.19 17.63
C THR A 3 0.29 -12.53 16.15
N LYS A 4 1.13 -13.53 15.88
CA LYS A 4 1.32 -14.05 14.52
C LYS A 4 0.00 -14.56 13.93
N GLU A 5 -0.78 -15.26 14.75
CA GLU A 5 -2.07 -15.82 14.35
C GLU A 5 -3.08 -14.72 14.00
N GLU A 6 -3.15 -13.65 14.80
CA GLU A 6 -3.99 -12.49 14.51
C GLU A 6 -3.58 -11.81 13.19
N LEU A 7 -2.29 -11.67 12.94
CA LEU A 7 -1.78 -11.11 11.68
C LEU A 7 -2.10 -12.01 10.48
N PHE A 8 -2.02 -13.33 10.65
CA PHE A 8 -2.27 -14.30 9.59
C PHE A 8 -3.77 -14.36 9.25
N GLU A 9 -4.64 -14.32 10.26
CA GLU A 9 -6.08 -14.17 10.07
C GLU A 9 -6.40 -12.85 9.35
N LEU A 10 -5.75 -11.75 9.72
CA LEU A 10 -5.96 -10.44 9.09
C LEU A 10 -5.68 -10.46 7.59
N VAL A 11 -4.59 -11.13 7.17
CA VAL A 11 -4.19 -11.22 5.76
C VAL A 11 -4.75 -12.47 5.06
N ASP A 12 -5.66 -13.20 5.72
CA ASP A 12 -6.35 -14.39 5.20
C ASP A 12 -5.40 -15.53 4.77
N ILE A 13 -4.51 -15.94 5.67
CA ILE A 13 -3.55 -17.05 5.48
C ILE A 13 -3.47 -17.97 6.71
N GLU A 14 -3.08 -19.24 6.53
CA GLU A 14 -2.77 -20.16 7.64
C GLU A 14 -1.25 -20.23 7.90
N THR A 15 -0.46 -20.10 6.84
CA THR A 15 1.01 -20.13 6.85
C THR A 15 1.57 -19.06 5.90
N GLY A 16 2.85 -18.68 6.05
CA GLY A 16 3.48 -17.73 5.13
C GLY A 16 3.51 -18.18 3.66
N GLU A 17 3.46 -19.49 3.40
CA GLU A 17 3.38 -20.07 2.05
C GLU A 17 2.03 -19.79 1.37
N ASP A 18 0.97 -19.51 2.13
CA ASP A 18 -0.37 -19.26 1.59
C ASP A 18 -0.54 -17.83 1.06
N PHE A 19 0.42 -16.92 1.34
CA PHE A 19 0.41 -15.53 0.87
C PHE A 19 0.70 -15.48 -0.64
N THR A 20 -0.32 -15.74 -1.44
CA THR A 20 -0.21 -15.97 -2.89
C THR A 20 -1.29 -15.28 -3.69
N TYR A 21 -2.25 -14.61 -3.01
CA TYR A 21 -3.37 -13.93 -3.62
C TYR A 21 -3.27 -12.42 -3.46
N PHE A 22 -3.88 -11.69 -4.39
CA PHE A 22 -3.93 -10.23 -4.38
C PHE A 22 -4.54 -9.71 -3.07
N GLU A 23 -5.59 -10.38 -2.61
CA GLU A 23 -6.34 -10.07 -1.40
C GLU A 23 -5.46 -10.13 -0.14
N ASN A 24 -4.46 -11.02 -0.09
CA ASN A 24 -3.55 -11.08 1.06
C ASN A 24 -2.75 -9.78 1.19
N PHE A 25 -2.27 -9.25 0.06
CA PHE A 25 -1.53 -7.98 0.03
C PHE A 25 -2.45 -6.78 0.29
N ALA A 26 -3.63 -6.75 -0.33
CA ALA A 26 -4.61 -5.71 -0.10
C ALA A 26 -5.00 -5.64 1.39
N ASN A 27 -5.32 -6.78 2.03
CA ASN A 27 -5.65 -6.83 3.45
C ASN A 27 -4.51 -6.28 4.33
N LEU A 28 -3.25 -6.60 4.02
CA LEU A 28 -2.10 -6.07 4.75
C LEU A 28 -2.00 -4.54 4.67
N MET A 29 -2.22 -3.98 3.48
CA MET A 29 -2.09 -2.54 3.21
C MET A 29 -3.30 -1.73 3.67
N GLU A 30 -4.48 -2.34 3.69
CA GLU A 30 -5.75 -1.61 3.78
C GLU A 30 -6.53 -1.86 5.06
N ALA A 31 -6.15 -2.82 5.88
CA ALA A 31 -6.76 -3.06 7.17
C ALA A 31 -6.83 -1.76 8.02
N ASP A 32 -7.87 -1.61 8.83
CA ASP A 32 -7.99 -0.49 9.78
C ASP A 32 -7.22 -0.76 11.08
N GLU A 33 -6.89 -2.03 11.34
CA GLU A 33 -6.16 -2.50 12.51
C GLU A 33 -4.79 -1.81 12.60
N TYR A 34 -4.30 -1.55 13.81
CA TYR A 34 -2.95 -1.00 13.97
C TYR A 34 -1.90 -2.11 13.84
N ILE A 35 -1.10 -2.06 12.77
CA ILE A 35 0.00 -2.99 12.49
C ILE A 35 1.34 -2.28 12.69
N THR A 36 2.23 -2.84 13.50
CA THR A 36 3.58 -2.30 13.72
C THR A 36 4.61 -2.85 12.73
N GLU A 37 5.78 -2.20 12.61
CA GLU A 37 6.92 -2.75 11.84
C GLU A 37 7.33 -4.15 12.31
N GLU A 38 7.21 -4.43 13.62
CA GLU A 38 7.54 -5.75 14.18
C GLU A 38 6.52 -6.81 13.74
N ASP A 39 5.24 -6.45 13.68
CA ASP A 39 4.18 -7.33 13.17
C ASP A 39 4.44 -7.69 11.70
N ILE A 40 4.71 -6.70 10.85
CA ILE A 40 5.09 -6.90 9.44
C ILE A 40 6.35 -7.77 9.32
N GLY A 41 7.32 -7.57 10.22
CA GLY A 41 8.54 -8.38 10.27
C GLY A 41 8.30 -9.84 10.66
N MET A 42 7.21 -10.18 11.34
CA MET A 42 6.81 -11.58 11.57
C MET A 42 6.35 -12.22 10.26
N LEU A 43 5.55 -11.51 9.47
CA LEU A 43 5.05 -11.98 8.18
C LEU A 43 6.20 -12.17 7.18
N ILE A 44 7.03 -11.14 6.96
CA ILE A 44 8.11 -11.15 5.95
C ILE A 44 9.08 -12.33 6.12
N LYS A 45 9.29 -12.82 7.35
CA LYS A 45 10.16 -13.98 7.61
C LYS A 45 9.68 -15.28 6.99
N GLU A 46 8.39 -15.39 6.66
CA GLU A 46 7.78 -16.61 6.13
C GLU A 46 7.31 -16.47 4.68
N LEU A 47 7.42 -15.27 4.10
CA LEU A 47 6.98 -15.00 2.74
C LEU A 47 7.99 -15.47 1.70
N ASP A 48 7.48 -16.01 0.59
CA ASP A 48 8.22 -15.99 -0.67
C ASP A 48 8.24 -14.57 -1.22
N CYS A 49 9.41 -13.91 -1.13
CA CYS A 49 9.59 -12.54 -1.59
C CYS A 49 9.50 -12.38 -3.12
N VAL A 50 9.57 -13.47 -3.90
CA VAL A 50 9.28 -13.43 -5.34
C VAL A 50 7.79 -13.17 -5.55
N THR A 51 6.93 -14.04 -5.02
CA THR A 51 5.47 -13.88 -5.11
C THR A 51 5.02 -12.57 -4.47
N PHE A 52 5.55 -12.20 -3.31
CA PHE A 52 5.23 -10.93 -2.66
C PHE A 52 5.51 -9.72 -3.57
N SER A 53 6.60 -9.74 -4.33
CA SER A 53 6.96 -8.64 -5.25
C SER A 53 5.98 -8.51 -6.42
N GLU A 54 5.49 -9.62 -6.94
CA GLU A 54 4.50 -9.66 -8.03
C GLU A 54 3.12 -9.18 -7.55
N LEU A 55 2.72 -9.59 -6.33
CA LEU A 55 1.49 -9.14 -5.70
C LEU A 55 1.53 -7.64 -5.39
N ALA A 56 2.66 -7.15 -4.85
CA ALA A 56 2.86 -5.73 -4.60
C ALA A 56 2.72 -4.92 -5.90
N GLU A 57 3.40 -5.33 -6.97
CA GLU A 57 3.32 -4.65 -8.25
C GLU A 57 1.88 -4.61 -8.79
N SER A 58 1.18 -5.74 -8.74
CA SER A 58 -0.21 -5.86 -9.19
C SER A 58 -1.16 -4.96 -8.38
N TYR A 59 -1.00 -4.95 -7.04
CA TYR A 59 -1.77 -4.08 -6.14
C TYR A 59 -1.60 -2.61 -6.47
N PHE A 60 -0.36 -2.14 -6.61
CA PHE A 60 -0.13 -0.73 -6.92
C PHE A 60 -0.70 -0.36 -8.30
N TYR A 61 -0.61 -1.23 -9.30
CA TYR A 61 -1.25 -0.96 -10.60
C TYR A 61 -2.77 -0.81 -10.49
N ASP A 62 -3.46 -1.69 -9.76
CA ASP A 62 -4.92 -1.59 -9.55
C ASP A 62 -5.31 -0.28 -8.84
N VAL A 63 -4.63 0.02 -7.72
CA VAL A 63 -4.91 1.24 -6.95
C VAL A 63 -4.66 2.51 -7.78
N MET A 64 -3.55 2.55 -8.53
CA MET A 64 -3.21 3.72 -9.35
C MET A 64 -4.13 3.90 -10.56
N GLU A 65 -4.72 2.83 -11.10
CA GLU A 65 -5.73 2.92 -12.18
C GLU A 65 -7.02 3.59 -11.69
N HIS A 66 -7.28 3.57 -10.39
CA HIS A 66 -8.49 4.10 -9.77
C HIS A 66 -8.29 5.45 -9.06
N LEU A 67 -7.10 6.04 -9.14
CA LEU A 67 -6.86 7.37 -8.60
C LEU A 67 -7.73 8.44 -9.30
N PRO A 68 -8.16 9.48 -8.57
CA PRO A 68 -8.75 10.66 -9.19
C PRO A 68 -7.79 11.32 -10.19
N ASP A 69 -8.31 11.84 -11.31
CA ASP A 69 -7.49 12.42 -12.40
C ASP A 69 -6.55 13.54 -11.95
N ASN A 70 -6.90 14.25 -10.88
CA ASN A 70 -6.12 15.36 -10.32
C ASN A 70 -5.05 14.90 -9.31
N ALA A 71 -4.96 13.62 -8.98
CA ALA A 71 -4.10 13.07 -7.93
C ALA A 71 -2.66 12.77 -8.42
N ILE A 72 -2.06 13.67 -9.20
CA ILE A 72 -0.74 13.46 -9.85
C ILE A 72 0.38 13.20 -8.81
N ASP A 73 0.38 13.96 -7.72
CA ASP A 73 1.41 13.82 -6.67
C ASP A 73 1.25 12.50 -5.89
N ILE A 74 0.01 12.06 -5.69
CA ILE A 74 -0.30 10.76 -5.08
C ILE A 74 0.16 9.62 -6.01
N TYR A 75 -0.15 9.71 -7.30
CA TYR A 75 0.33 8.75 -8.30
C TYR A 75 1.87 8.63 -8.28
N ASN A 76 2.58 9.76 -8.28
CA ASN A 76 4.05 9.76 -8.25
C ASN A 76 4.61 9.13 -6.97
N THR A 77 3.96 9.40 -5.83
CA THR A 77 4.31 8.81 -4.53
C THR A 77 4.10 7.30 -4.54
N MET A 78 2.94 6.82 -5.00
CA MET A 78 2.64 5.39 -5.14
C MET A 78 3.60 4.68 -6.10
N GLU A 79 3.92 5.29 -7.24
CA GLU A 79 4.92 4.76 -8.18
C GLU A 79 6.30 4.61 -7.53
N ALA A 80 6.71 5.58 -6.71
CA ALA A 80 7.98 5.52 -5.99
C ALA A 80 7.98 4.44 -4.89
N VAL A 81 6.91 4.34 -4.11
CA VAL A 81 6.73 3.28 -3.10
C VAL A 81 6.73 1.90 -3.76
N LYS A 82 5.96 1.71 -4.83
CA LYS A 82 5.93 0.46 -5.62
C LYS A 82 7.32 0.04 -6.03
N ARG A 83 8.08 0.94 -6.68
CA ARG A 83 9.45 0.65 -7.13
C ARG A 83 10.34 0.21 -5.97
N ASN A 84 10.24 0.87 -4.82
CA ASN A 84 10.99 0.51 -3.63
C ASN A 84 10.63 -0.87 -3.10
N ILE A 85 9.36 -1.13 -2.84
CA ILE A 85 8.87 -2.40 -2.30
C ILE A 85 9.28 -3.55 -3.23
N VAL A 86 9.07 -3.42 -4.54
CA VAL A 86 9.46 -4.43 -5.53
C VAL A 86 10.97 -4.64 -5.55
N SER A 87 11.76 -3.56 -5.53
CA SER A 87 13.22 -3.64 -5.57
C SER A 87 13.80 -4.31 -4.32
N ILE A 88 13.30 -3.94 -3.13
CA ILE A 88 13.75 -4.51 -1.86
C ILE A 88 13.31 -5.98 -1.76
N SER A 89 12.08 -6.32 -2.15
CA SER A 89 11.59 -7.70 -2.16
C SER A 89 12.43 -8.59 -3.09
N THR A 90 12.76 -8.07 -4.28
CA THR A 90 13.65 -8.76 -5.23
C THR A 90 15.05 -8.97 -4.65
N ALA A 91 15.59 -7.99 -3.93
CA ALA A 91 16.89 -8.12 -3.25
C ALA A 91 16.87 -9.21 -2.17
N ILE A 92 15.80 -9.25 -1.36
CA ILE A 92 15.60 -10.30 -0.34
C ILE A 92 15.51 -11.69 -0.99
N ALA A 93 14.76 -11.81 -2.09
CA ALA A 93 14.65 -13.07 -2.84
C ALA A 93 16.02 -13.56 -3.39
N LYS A 94 16.97 -12.65 -3.63
CA LYS A 94 18.35 -12.96 -4.02
C LYS A 94 19.29 -13.23 -2.84
N GLY A 95 18.78 -13.19 -1.60
CA GLY A 95 19.51 -13.49 -0.38
C GLY A 95 20.12 -12.27 0.32
N GLU A 96 19.75 -11.05 -0.05
CA GLU A 96 20.20 -9.85 0.67
C GLU A 96 19.43 -9.62 1.98
N GLU A 97 20.11 -9.15 3.03
CA GLU A 97 19.52 -8.85 4.34
C GLU A 97 18.80 -7.48 4.37
N GLN A 98 17.75 -7.31 3.56
CA GLN A 98 17.00 -6.05 3.46
C GLN A 98 15.61 -6.08 4.13
N SER A 99 15.24 -7.14 4.85
CA SER A 99 13.89 -7.30 5.44
C SER A 99 13.47 -6.13 6.33
N HIS A 100 14.39 -5.54 7.09
CA HIS A 100 14.12 -4.36 7.93
C HIS A 100 13.68 -3.13 7.11
N LYS A 101 14.24 -2.94 5.91
CA LYS A 101 13.83 -1.85 5.02
C LYS A 101 12.44 -2.10 4.45
N LEU A 102 12.17 -3.35 4.05
CA LEU A 102 10.85 -3.72 3.56
C LEU A 102 9.77 -3.50 4.62
N CYS A 103 10.03 -3.91 5.87
CA CYS A 103 9.12 -3.67 7.00
C CYS A 103 8.78 -2.18 7.14
N ARG A 104 9.81 -1.33 7.13
CA ARG A 104 9.66 0.11 7.29
C ARG A 104 8.93 0.77 6.13
N GLU A 105 9.24 0.41 4.89
CA GLU A 105 8.57 0.96 3.72
C GLU A 105 7.08 0.59 3.72
N LEU A 106 6.73 -0.67 4.03
CA LEU A 106 5.33 -1.11 4.14
C LEU A 106 4.60 -0.39 5.27
N TYR A 107 5.21 -0.28 6.45
CA TYR A 107 4.64 0.44 7.59
C TYR A 107 4.38 1.91 7.27
N ASN A 108 5.36 2.60 6.69
CA ASN A 108 5.25 4.00 6.31
C ASN A 108 4.16 4.21 5.27
N PHE A 109 4.17 3.41 4.19
CA PHE A 109 3.15 3.49 3.15
C PHE A 109 1.76 3.25 3.73
N ARG A 110 1.58 2.19 4.53
CA ARG A 110 0.30 1.85 5.12
C ARG A 110 -0.26 3.02 5.94
N ASN A 111 0.52 3.54 6.88
CA ASN A 111 0.06 4.63 7.74
C ASN A 111 -0.28 5.90 6.96
N TRP A 112 0.45 6.19 5.89
CA TRP A 112 0.13 7.30 5.00
C TRP A 112 -1.14 7.05 4.18
N TYR A 113 -1.29 5.84 3.65
CA TYR A 113 -2.39 5.46 2.76
C TYR A 113 -3.74 5.41 3.48
N ILE A 114 -3.75 4.98 4.75
CA ILE A 114 -4.97 4.86 5.58
C ILE A 114 -5.17 6.04 6.54
N ASP A 115 -4.33 7.08 6.51
CA ASP A 115 -4.50 8.25 7.40
C ASP A 115 -5.83 8.96 7.08
N PRO A 116 -6.81 8.97 8.00
CA PRO A 116 -8.15 9.49 7.74
C PRO A 116 -8.19 11.01 7.57
N GLN A 117 -7.06 11.71 7.65
CA GLN A 117 -6.96 13.17 7.47
C GLN A 117 -6.25 13.56 6.17
N SER A 118 -6.14 12.64 5.21
CA SER A 118 -5.32 12.84 4.00
C SER A 118 -6.03 13.55 2.86
N CYS A 119 -7.36 13.49 2.80
CA CYS A 119 -8.12 13.99 1.67
C CYS A 119 -9.39 14.70 2.14
N PHE A 120 -9.62 15.92 1.63
CA PHE A 120 -10.92 16.56 1.71
C PHE A 120 -11.75 16.14 0.50
N ALA A 121 -12.88 15.49 0.76
CA ALA A 121 -13.79 15.01 -0.26
C ALA A 121 -15.08 15.84 -0.25
N THR A 122 -15.53 16.25 -1.43
CA THR A 122 -16.81 16.95 -1.59
C THR A 122 -17.72 16.17 -2.52
N ASP A 123 -18.89 15.75 -2.03
CA ASP A 123 -19.96 15.21 -2.87
C ASP A 123 -20.62 16.38 -3.62
N LEU A 124 -20.40 16.46 -4.93
CA LEU A 124 -20.92 17.52 -5.77
C LEU A 124 -22.44 17.43 -5.99
N THR A 125 -23.05 16.31 -5.64
CA THR A 125 -24.50 16.08 -5.75
C THR A 125 -25.23 16.65 -4.54
N SER A 126 -24.74 16.40 -3.33
CA SER A 126 -25.35 16.86 -2.08
C SER A 126 -24.75 18.15 -1.52
N GLY A 127 -23.51 18.47 -1.90
CA GLY A 127 -22.70 19.54 -1.33
C GLY A 127 -22.09 19.19 0.03
N ASN A 128 -22.16 17.92 0.47
CA ASN A 128 -21.55 17.49 1.72
C ASN A 128 -20.02 17.40 1.57
N GLU A 129 -19.33 17.78 2.64
CA GLU A 129 -17.87 17.70 2.76
C GLU A 129 -17.52 16.65 3.81
N ASP A 130 -16.48 15.88 3.53
CA ASP A 130 -15.92 14.88 4.45
C ASP A 130 -14.39 14.92 4.41
N VAL A 131 -13.76 14.33 5.41
CA VAL A 131 -12.31 14.11 5.46
C VAL A 131 -12.05 12.62 5.57
N MET A 132 -11.24 12.09 4.66
CA MET A 132 -11.01 10.66 4.53
C MET A 132 -9.56 10.31 4.17
N SER A 133 -9.28 9.02 4.16
CA SER A 133 -7.98 8.50 3.73
C SER A 133 -7.81 8.50 2.21
N ILE A 134 -6.57 8.32 1.73
CA ILE A 134 -6.32 8.14 0.29
C ILE A 134 -7.00 6.86 -0.19
N ARG A 135 -6.90 5.77 0.60
CA ARG A 135 -7.60 4.51 0.36
C ARG A 135 -9.09 4.75 0.10
N ASP A 136 -9.77 5.43 1.03
CA ASP A 136 -11.22 5.64 0.93
C ASP A 136 -11.59 6.56 -0.24
N ALA A 137 -10.77 7.58 -0.53
CA ALA A 137 -10.97 8.44 -1.70
C ALA A 137 -10.90 7.66 -3.02
N ILE A 138 -9.97 6.70 -3.13
CA ILE A 138 -9.86 5.81 -4.30
C ILE A 138 -11.07 4.90 -4.40
N TYR A 139 -11.53 4.33 -3.27
CA TYR A 139 -12.75 3.53 -3.23
C TYR A 139 -13.99 4.31 -3.70
N GLU A 140 -14.19 5.52 -3.19
CA GLU A 140 -15.29 6.39 -3.61
C GLU A 140 -15.19 6.78 -5.09
N ASN A 141 -13.99 7.08 -5.59
CA ASN A 141 -13.75 7.36 -7.01
C ASN A 141 -14.10 6.15 -7.90
N LYS A 142 -13.70 4.94 -7.49
CA LYS A 142 -14.05 3.69 -8.17
C LYS A 142 -15.56 3.45 -8.20
N LEU A 143 -16.26 3.80 -7.12
CA LEU A 143 -17.72 3.64 -7.00
C LEU A 143 -18.52 4.71 -7.73
N ALA A 144 -17.95 5.89 -8.03
CA ALA A 144 -18.65 6.99 -8.69
C ALA A 144 -19.35 6.59 -10.00
N GLY A 145 -18.71 5.72 -10.79
CA GLY A 145 -19.28 5.17 -12.03
C GLY A 145 -20.55 4.31 -11.84
N ILE A 146 -20.81 3.87 -10.60
CA ILE A 146 -21.95 3.03 -10.20
C ILE A 146 -22.98 3.84 -9.41
N THR A 147 -22.53 4.67 -8.47
CA THR A 147 -23.39 5.41 -7.52
C THR A 147 -24.01 6.67 -8.12
N LYS A 148 -23.49 7.16 -9.26
CA LYS A 148 -23.82 8.48 -9.85
C LYS A 148 -23.53 9.64 -8.90
N THR A 149 -22.69 9.42 -7.90
CA THR A 149 -22.18 10.47 -7.03
C THR A 149 -20.91 11.01 -7.66
N ASP A 150 -20.93 12.29 -8.02
CA ASP A 150 -19.74 12.99 -8.49
C ASP A 150 -18.96 13.53 -7.29
N TRP A 151 -17.71 13.12 -7.16
CA TRP A 151 -16.82 13.55 -6.07
C TRP A 151 -15.76 14.53 -6.58
N ASN A 152 -15.37 15.48 -5.73
CA ASN A 152 -14.13 16.23 -5.88
C ASN A 152 -13.21 15.91 -4.70
N PHE A 153 -12.00 15.43 -4.99
CA PHE A 153 -11.01 15.04 -3.99
C PHE A 153 -9.85 16.04 -4.00
N ASP A 154 -9.52 16.58 -2.82
CA ASP A 154 -8.38 17.47 -2.60
C ASP A 154 -7.37 16.81 -1.66
N PHE A 155 -6.17 16.55 -2.18
CA PHE A 155 -5.06 15.92 -1.48
C PHE A 155 -3.97 16.93 -1.05
N SER A 156 -4.23 18.24 -1.13
CA SER A 156 -3.22 19.27 -0.87
C SER A 156 -2.68 19.27 0.56
N GLU A 157 -3.47 18.82 1.53
CA GLU A 157 -3.08 18.67 2.93
C GLU A 157 -2.55 17.26 3.26
N CYS A 158 -2.40 16.39 2.27
CA CYS A 158 -1.83 15.07 2.46
C CYS A 158 -0.35 15.19 2.87
N ASN A 159 0.02 14.50 3.96
CA ASN A 159 1.39 14.46 4.42
C ASN A 159 2.32 13.90 3.33
N GLN A 160 3.49 14.53 3.14
CA GLN A 160 4.50 13.97 2.25
C GLN A 160 5.08 12.68 2.85
N LEU A 161 5.01 11.59 2.10
CA LEU A 161 5.63 10.34 2.49
C LEU A 161 7.16 10.41 2.28
N GLU A 162 7.93 10.18 3.33
CA GLU A 162 9.38 10.01 3.22
C GLU A 162 9.69 8.61 2.65
N ILE A 163 10.06 8.56 1.38
CA ILE A 163 10.40 7.33 0.66
C ILE A 163 11.91 7.10 0.75
N SER A 164 12.35 5.93 1.24
CA SER A 164 13.79 5.64 1.28
C SER A 164 14.30 5.21 -0.09
N GLU A 165 15.12 6.01 -0.77
CA GLU A 165 15.63 5.63 -2.10
C GLU A 165 16.51 4.36 -2.03
N TYR A 166 15.96 3.20 -2.39
CA TYR A 166 16.76 1.98 -2.55
C TYR A 166 17.21 1.85 -4.00
N ILE A 167 18.46 2.25 -4.27
CA ILE A 167 19.08 2.14 -5.59
C ILE A 167 19.74 0.77 -5.72
N ILE A 168 19.19 -0.09 -6.58
CA ILE A 168 19.90 -1.29 -7.04
C ILE A 168 21.03 -0.84 -7.98
N ASN A 169 22.27 -1.17 -7.66
CA ASN A 169 23.35 -1.05 -8.64
C ASN A 169 23.11 -2.07 -9.77
N ILE A 170 22.72 -1.59 -10.94
CA ILE A 170 22.50 -2.38 -12.17
C ILE A 170 23.82 -3.03 -12.69
N GLY A 171 24.91 -2.97 -11.92
CA GLY A 171 26.20 -3.58 -12.24
C GLY A 171 26.28 -5.10 -12.02
N GLU A 172 25.26 -5.74 -11.46
CA GLU A 172 25.27 -7.19 -11.13
C GLU A 172 24.34 -8.04 -12.01
N LEU A 173 23.85 -7.48 -13.13
CA LEU A 173 23.09 -8.22 -14.15
C LEU A 173 23.96 -8.73 -15.31
N SER A 174 25.26 -8.92 -15.11
CA SER A 174 26.19 -9.48 -16.11
C SER A 174 26.80 -10.80 -15.68
#